data_AF-A0A0B6XZ53-F1
#
_entry.id   AF-A0A0B6XZ53-F1
#
_cell.length_a   1.000
_cell.length_b   1.000
_cell.length_c   1.000
_cell.angle_alpha   90.00
_cell.angle_beta   90.00
_cell.angle_gamma   90.00
#
_symmetry.space_group_name_H-M   'P 1'
#
loop_
_entity.id
_entity.type
_entity.pdbx_description
1 polymer ?
#
loop_
_entity_poly.entity_id
_entity_poly.type
_entity_poly.pdbx_seq_one_letter_code
_entity_poly.pdbx_strand_id
1 'polypeptide(L)'
;QWINLRKAYIAFYECKRANLHQMLEDLGMSFQGRPHCGLDDSCNIAAIVVRLLQDGCIMRINEHYREGDFSPRKRNSTSNFSGHSSTNRLSPSARTTKLNDHTDYSEAQGWPDIPQEGENVEDLLRYLTIQKS
;
A
#
# COMPACT_ATOMS: atom_id res chain seq x y z
N GLN A 1 7.79 -10.49 -8.38
CA GLN A 1 7.77 -10.05 -6.97
C GLN A 1 7.81 -8.53 -6.96
N TRP A 2 7.35 -7.85 -5.92
CA TRP A 2 7.34 -6.38 -5.86
C TRP A 2 7.34 -5.87 -4.42
N ILE A 3 7.58 -4.56 -4.29
CA ILE A 3 7.41 -3.81 -3.05
C ILE A 3 6.03 -3.19 -3.06
N ASN A 4 5.13 -3.69 -2.22
CA ASN A 4 3.90 -3.01 -1.90
C ASN A 4 4.22 -1.87 -0.94
N LEU A 5 4.32 -0.65 -1.49
CA LEU A 5 4.62 0.58 -0.75
C LEU A 5 3.67 0.77 0.44
N ARG A 6 2.38 0.52 0.24
CA ARG A 6 1.37 0.72 1.30
C ARG A 6 1.61 -0.21 2.49
N LYS A 7 2.02 -1.45 2.24
CA LYS A 7 2.40 -2.38 3.31
C LYS A 7 3.67 -1.94 4.03
N ALA A 8 4.69 -1.50 3.28
CA ALA A 8 5.92 -0.99 3.87
C ALA A 8 5.66 0.25 4.75
N TYR A 9 4.87 1.21 4.26
CA TYR A 9 4.47 2.40 4.99
C TYR A 9 3.73 2.07 6.29
N ILE A 10 2.72 1.19 6.20
CA ILE A 10 1.93 0.75 7.36
C ILE A 10 2.82 0.07 8.41
N ALA A 11 3.74 -0.79 7.98
CA ALA A 11 4.64 -1.49 8.88
C ALA A 11 5.63 -0.52 9.55
N PHE A 12 6.17 0.44 8.80
CA PHE A 12 7.19 1.36 9.29
C PHE A 12 6.66 2.42 10.26
N TYR A 13 5.50 3.02 9.97
CA TYR A 13 4.86 4.03 10.84
C TYR A 13 3.78 3.46 11.76
N GLU A 14 3.64 2.12 11.84
CA GLU A 14 2.69 1.42 12.71
C GLU A 14 1.22 1.90 12.61
N CYS A 15 0.76 2.20 11.39
CA CYS A 15 -0.60 2.74 11.17
C CYS A 15 -1.60 1.68 10.65
N LYS A 16 -2.91 1.84 10.89
CA LYS A 16 -3.89 0.78 10.55
C LYS A 16 -4.10 0.61 9.04
N ARG A 17 -4.36 1.72 8.34
CA ARG A 17 -4.65 1.76 6.90
C ARG A 17 -4.37 3.17 6.40
N ALA A 18 -3.61 3.29 5.31
CA ALA A 18 -3.45 4.54 4.58
C ALA A 18 -3.77 4.34 3.10
N ASN A 19 -4.33 5.36 2.45
CA ASN A 19 -4.40 5.46 0.99
C ASN A 19 -3.31 6.45 0.52
N LEU A 20 -3.13 6.63 -0.79
CA LEU A 20 -2.09 7.52 -1.32
C LEU A 20 -2.17 8.95 -0.76
N HIS A 21 -3.37 9.53 -0.73
CA HIS A 21 -3.59 10.87 -0.17
C HIS A 21 -3.27 10.92 1.33
N GLN A 22 -3.72 9.93 2.10
CA GLN A 22 -3.47 9.89 3.54
C GLN A 22 -1.97 9.78 3.82
N MET A 23 -1.25 8.95 3.08
CA MET A 23 0.21 8.83 3.24
C MET A 23 0.92 10.16 2.94
N LEU A 24 0.46 10.94 1.96
CA LEU A 24 1.02 12.26 1.71
C LEU A 24 0.70 13.22 2.86
N GLU A 25 -0.56 13.28 3.28
CA GLU A 25 -1.02 14.17 4.35
C GLU A 25 -0.28 13.91 5.67
N ASP A 26 -0.17 12.65 6.08
CA ASP A 26 0.55 12.21 7.28
C ASP A 26 2.03 12.63 7.25
N LEU A 27 2.64 12.66 6.07
CA LEU A 27 4.03 13.08 5.86
C LEU A 27 4.21 14.59 5.68
N GLY A 28 3.12 15.36 5.74
CA GLY A 28 3.11 16.81 5.54
C GLY A 28 3.27 17.24 4.07
N MET A 29 2.91 16.36 3.12
CA MET A 29 2.97 16.60 1.68
C MET A 29 1.56 16.76 1.09
N SER A 30 1.48 17.47 -0.04
CA SER A 30 0.25 17.63 -0.81
C SER A 30 0.31 16.84 -2.11
N PHE A 31 -0.81 16.24 -2.52
CA PHE A 31 -0.92 15.58 -3.82
C PHE A 31 -0.61 16.54 -4.97
N GLN A 32 0.29 16.14 -5.86
CA GLN A 32 0.68 16.90 -7.05
C GLN A 32 0.03 16.33 -8.31
N GLY A 33 -0.48 17.19 -9.18
CA GLY A 33 -1.06 16.79 -10.47
C GLY A 33 -2.52 16.34 -10.38
N ARG A 34 -2.95 15.50 -11.33
CA ARG A 34 -4.34 15.06 -11.47
C ARG A 34 -4.53 13.66 -10.85
N PRO A 35 -5.48 13.49 -9.92
CA PRO A 35 -5.81 12.17 -9.38
C PRO A 35 -6.18 11.18 -10.49
N HIS A 36 -5.70 9.94 -10.35
CA HIS A 36 -5.90 8.85 -11.32
C HIS A 36 -5.19 9.06 -12.67
N CYS A 37 -4.29 10.04 -12.77
CA CYS A 37 -3.31 10.11 -13.84
C CYS A 37 -2.11 9.25 -13.44
N GLY A 38 -1.84 8.16 -14.17
CA GLY A 38 -0.80 7.21 -13.78
C GLY A 38 0.59 7.82 -13.60
N LEU A 39 0.94 8.85 -14.39
CA LEU A 39 2.20 9.59 -14.23
C LEU A 39 2.23 10.36 -12.91
N ASP A 40 1.20 11.15 -12.64
CA ASP A 40 1.11 11.97 -11.42
C ASP A 40 1.06 11.07 -10.18
N ASP A 41 0.26 10.00 -10.20
CA ASP A 41 0.20 9.01 -9.13
C ASP A 41 1.58 8.39 -8.87
N SER A 42 2.35 8.07 -9.93
CA SER A 42 3.70 7.53 -9.81
C SER A 42 4.68 8.52 -9.20
N CYS A 43 4.59 9.81 -9.54
CA CYS A 43 5.41 10.87 -8.93
C CYS A 43 5.10 11.03 -7.43
N ASN A 44 3.83 11.00 -7.04
CA ASN A 44 3.43 11.08 -5.63
C ASN A 44 3.87 9.83 -4.85
N ILE A 45 3.76 8.64 -5.44
CA ILE A 45 4.29 7.38 -4.88
C ILE A 45 5.81 7.50 -4.66
N ALA A 46 6.55 8.03 -5.65
CA ALA A 46 7.99 8.22 -5.53
C ALA A 46 8.36 9.21 -4.41
N ALA A 47 7.59 10.28 -4.23
CA ALA A 47 7.80 11.23 -3.13
C ALA A 47 7.68 10.55 -1.74
N ILE A 48 6.69 9.68 -1.57
CA ILE A 48 6.52 8.89 -0.34
C ILE A 48 7.71 7.93 -0.14
N VAL A 49 8.16 7.27 -1.21
CA VAL A 49 9.33 6.37 -1.16
C VAL A 49 10.57 7.12 -0.70
N VAL A 50 10.84 8.30 -1.28
CA VAL A 50 11.97 9.13 -0.88
C VAL A 50 11.89 9.48 0.60
N ARG A 51 10.71 9.86 1.08
CA ARG A 51 10.52 10.19 2.51
C ARG A 51 10.72 8.98 3.41
N LEU A 52 10.20 7.80 3.04
CA LEU A 52 10.42 6.56 3.79
C LEU A 52 11.91 6.24 3.92
N LEU A 53 12.66 6.32 2.81
CA LEU A 53 14.10 6.07 2.80
C LEU A 53 14.86 7.09 3.68
N GLN A 54 14.48 8.37 3.63
CA GLN A 54 15.05 9.42 4.47
C GLN A 54 14.80 9.20 5.96
N ASP A 55 13.61 8.70 6.31
CA ASP A 55 13.24 8.41 7.69
C ASP A 55 13.89 7.10 8.21
N GLY A 56 14.61 6.36 7.35
CA GLY A 56 15.35 5.14 7.71
C GLY A 56 14.61 3.84 7.42
N CYS A 57 13.50 3.88 6.67
CA CYS A 57 12.81 2.67 6.24
C CYS A 57 13.64 1.91 5.21
N ILE A 58 13.90 0.63 5.48
CA ILE A 58 14.56 -0.27 4.53
C ILE A 58 13.47 -0.90 3.64
N MET A 59 13.39 -0.46 2.38
CA MET A 59 12.40 -0.98 1.45
C MET A 59 12.84 -2.32 0.85
N ARG A 60 12.10 -3.38 1.19
CA ARG A 60 12.36 -4.76 0.72
C ARG A 60 11.15 -5.30 -0.06
N ILE A 61 11.39 -6.26 -0.95
CA ILE A 61 10.31 -7.02 -1.61
C ILE A 61 9.46 -7.68 -0.52
N ASN A 62 8.16 -7.39 -0.54
CA ASN A 62 7.21 -7.87 0.48
C ASN A 62 5.95 -8.52 -0.12
N GLU A 63 5.85 -8.58 -1.44
CA GLU A 63 4.78 -9.27 -2.15
C GLU A 63 5.28 -10.07 -3.35
N HIS A 64 4.60 -11.19 -3.57
CA HIS A 64 4.94 -12.18 -4.58
C HIS A 64 3.64 -12.57 -5.29
N TYR A 65 3.73 -12.80 -6.59
CA TYR A 65 2.63 -13.42 -7.32
C TYR A 65 2.53 -14.89 -6.89
N ARG A 66 1.34 -15.33 -6.47
CA ARG A 66 1.04 -16.75 -6.25
C ARG A 66 0.00 -17.18 -7.28
N GLU A 67 0.33 -18.22 -8.04
CA GLU A 67 -0.58 -18.78 -9.03
C GLU A 67 -1.83 -19.30 -8.31
N GLY A 68 -3.00 -18.75 -8.64
CA GLY A 68 -4.28 -19.03 -7.96
C GLY A 68 -4.87 -17.90 -7.09
N ASP A 69 -4.14 -16.81 -6.82
CA ASP A 69 -4.68 -15.66 -6.05
C ASP A 69 -5.77 -14.89 -6.81
N PHE A 70 -5.83 -15.04 -8.13
CA PHE A 70 -6.88 -14.48 -8.98
C PHE A 70 -8.03 -15.46 -9.12
N SER A 71 -8.59 -15.96 -8.01
CA SER A 71 -9.94 -16.51 -8.09
C SER A 71 -10.89 -15.35 -8.44
N PRO A 72 -11.60 -15.38 -9.57
CA PRO A 72 -12.60 -14.36 -9.84
C PRO A 72 -13.57 -14.39 -8.67
N ARG A 73 -13.74 -13.27 -7.95
CA ARG A 73 -14.81 -13.14 -6.96
C ARG A 73 -16.09 -13.59 -7.67
N LYS A 74 -16.67 -14.72 -7.25
CA LYS A 74 -17.99 -15.14 -7.73
C LYS A 74 -18.93 -13.97 -7.46
N ARG A 75 -19.27 -13.20 -8.50
CA ARG A 75 -20.33 -12.20 -8.42
C ARG A 75 -21.59 -13.00 -8.13
N ASN A 76 -22.25 -12.72 -7.01
CA ASN A 76 -23.59 -13.22 -6.78
C ASN A 76 -24.51 -12.54 -7.79
N SER A 77 -24.65 -13.16 -8.97
CA SER A 77 -25.62 -12.79 -9.99
C SER A 77 -27.00 -13.30 -9.58
N THR A 78 -27.62 -12.70 -8.57
CA THR A 78 -29.07 -12.78 -8.40
C THR A 78 -29.70 -11.70 -9.25
N SER A 79 -29.95 -12.02 -10.52
CA SER A 79 -30.88 -11.29 -11.37
C SER A 79 -32.30 -11.62 -10.92
N ASN A 80 -32.82 -10.93 -9.91
CA ASN A 80 -34.25 -10.96 -9.62
C ASN A 80 -34.90 -9.78 -10.35
N PHE A 81 -35.43 -10.07 -11.54
CA PHE A 81 -36.40 -9.21 -12.21
C PHE A 81 -37.76 -9.43 -11.54
N SER A 82 -38.18 -8.49 -10.71
CA SER A 82 -39.57 -8.37 -10.29
C SER A 82 -39.84 -6.88 -10.04
N GLY A 83 -40.50 -6.25 -11.01
CA GLY A 83 -41.03 -4.90 -10.83
C GLY A 83 -42.12 -4.88 -9.76
N HIS A 84 -42.14 -3.81 -8.97
CA HIS A 84 -43.34 -3.01 -8.63
C HIS A 84 -42.89 -1.74 -7.91
N SER A 85 -43.59 -0.64 -8.22
CA SER A 85 -43.36 0.70 -7.69
C SER A 85 -43.77 0.83 -6.22
N SER A 86 -43.12 1.79 -5.55
CA SER A 86 -43.65 2.67 -4.49
C SER A 86 -43.11 2.48 -3.05
N THR A 87 -42.58 3.62 -2.59
CA THR A 87 -42.61 4.27 -1.27
C THR A 87 -41.65 3.91 -0.13
N ASN A 88 -41.22 5.02 0.47
CA ASN A 88 -40.74 5.27 1.84
C ASN A 88 -39.24 5.13 2.18
N ARG A 89 -38.67 6.31 2.48
CA ARG A 89 -37.54 6.51 3.39
C ARG A 89 -37.77 5.71 4.67
N LEU A 90 -36.68 5.15 5.19
CA LEU A 90 -36.16 5.34 6.55
C LEU A 90 -34.84 4.54 6.65
N SER A 91 -33.76 5.20 7.03
CA SER A 91 -32.57 4.53 7.55
C SER A 91 -32.90 3.91 8.91
N PRO A 92 -32.27 2.79 9.28
CA PRO A 92 -31.34 2.91 10.40
C PRO A 92 -30.07 2.05 10.29
N SER A 93 -29.05 2.62 10.92
CA SER A 93 -27.83 2.01 11.46
C SER A 93 -27.91 0.51 11.78
N ALA A 94 -26.99 -0.27 11.22
CA ALA A 94 -26.32 -1.42 11.86
C ALA A 94 -25.29 -2.01 10.88
N ARG A 95 -24.05 -1.48 10.86
CA ARG A 95 -22.93 -2.20 10.24
C ARG A 95 -22.33 -3.12 11.30
N THR A 96 -22.82 -4.36 11.34
CA THR A 96 -22.21 -5.46 12.08
C THR A 96 -20.83 -5.75 11.50
N THR A 97 -19.80 -5.31 12.22
CA THR A 97 -18.43 -5.80 12.11
C THR A 97 -18.41 -7.28 12.46
N LYS A 98 -18.28 -8.16 11.46
CA LYS A 98 -17.64 -9.45 11.68
C LYS A 98 -16.14 -9.23 11.54
N LEU A 99 -15.53 -9.06 12.71
CA LEU A 99 -14.10 -9.20 12.94
C LEU A 99 -13.75 -10.67 12.74
N ASN A 100 -12.88 -10.97 11.78
CA ASN A 100 -11.94 -12.10 11.87
C ASN A 100 -10.59 -11.39 12.02
N ASP A 101 -10.10 -11.14 13.23
CA ASP A 101 -9.58 -12.05 14.25
C ASP A 101 -8.29 -12.76 13.83
N HIS A 102 -7.21 -12.27 14.44
CA HIS A 102 -5.84 -12.77 14.59
C HIS A 102 -5.11 -13.37 13.37
N THR A 103 -4.31 -12.52 12.69
CA THR A 103 -2.96 -12.95 12.30
C THR A 103 -2.03 -12.59 13.43
N ASP A 104 -1.69 -13.60 14.21
CA ASP A 104 -0.69 -13.58 15.27
C ASP A 104 0.68 -13.25 14.64
N TYR A 105 1.21 -12.07 14.93
CA TYR A 105 2.60 -11.71 14.65
C TYR A 105 3.42 -12.07 15.88
N SER A 106 3.53 -13.37 16.15
CA SER A 106 4.43 -13.91 17.17
C SER A 106 5.61 -14.61 16.48
N GLU A 107 6.80 -14.06 16.74
CA GLU A 107 8.13 -14.66 16.56
C GLU A 107 8.45 -15.30 15.19
N ALA A 108 8.66 -14.47 14.17
CA ALA A 108 9.50 -14.88 13.04
C ALA A 108 10.98 -14.75 13.46
N GLN A 109 11.55 -15.87 13.91
CA GLN A 109 13.00 -16.07 14.01
C GLN A 109 13.70 -15.52 12.76
N GLY A 110 14.76 -14.73 12.99
CA GLY A 110 15.43 -13.89 11.99
C GLY A 110 15.66 -14.59 10.66
N TRP A 111 15.01 -14.08 9.61
CA TRP A 111 15.34 -14.44 8.25
C TRP A 111 16.74 -13.87 7.97
N PRO A 112 17.70 -14.66 7.47
CA PRO A 112 19.01 -14.14 7.13
C PRO A 112 18.85 -13.02 6.10
N ASP A 113 19.52 -11.88 6.34
CA ASP A 113 19.52 -10.74 5.44
C ASP A 113 19.93 -11.20 4.03
N ILE A 114 18.96 -11.22 3.12
CA ILE A 114 19.23 -11.47 1.70
C ILE A 114 19.89 -10.18 1.19
N PRO A 115 21.14 -10.22 0.73
CA PRO A 115 21.82 -9.04 0.21
C PRO A 115 21.03 -8.49 -0.99
N GLN A 116 20.64 -7.22 -0.94
CA GLN A 116 20.00 -6.55 -2.07
C GLN A 116 21.02 -5.75 -2.87
N GLU A 117 20.91 -5.78 -4.19
CA GLU A 117 21.74 -4.94 -5.05
C GLU A 117 21.44 -3.47 -4.77
N GLY A 118 22.47 -2.68 -4.44
CA GLY A 118 22.35 -1.25 -4.10
C GLY A 118 22.47 -0.88 -2.62
N GLU A 119 22.66 -1.85 -1.71
CA GLU A 119 22.90 -1.57 -0.27
C GLU A 119 24.34 -1.16 0.03
N ASN A 120 25.21 -1.18 -0.97
CA ASN A 120 26.60 -0.77 -0.81
C ASN A 120 26.70 0.76 -0.73
N VAL A 121 27.03 1.25 0.47
CA VAL A 121 27.25 2.68 0.75
C VAL A 121 28.28 3.29 -0.20
N GLU A 122 29.27 2.52 -0.66
CA GLU A 122 30.30 2.96 -1.60
C GLU A 122 29.71 3.30 -2.98
N ASP A 123 28.73 2.52 -3.46
CA ASP A 123 28.05 2.77 -4.73
C ASP A 123 27.16 4.01 -4.67
N LEU A 124 26.54 4.25 -3.51
CA LEU A 124 25.70 5.42 -3.26
C LEU A 124 26.54 6.70 -3.15
N LEU A 125 27.68 6.64 -2.49
CA LEU A 125 28.66 7.72 -2.44
C LEU A 125 29.21 8.03 -3.84
N ARG A 126 29.53 7.00 -4.63
CA ARG A 126 29.99 7.17 -6.02
C ARG A 126 28.94 7.85 -6.90
N TYR A 127 27.67 7.47 -6.78
CA TYR A 127 26.58 8.11 -7.52
C TYR A 127 26.45 9.60 -7.17
N LEU A 128 26.53 9.94 -5.88
CA LEU A 128 26.48 11.34 -5.42
C LEU A 128 27.69 12.17 -5.86
N THR A 129 28.87 11.55 -6.00
CA THR A 129 30.07 12.21 -6.52
C THR A 129 29.93 12.53 -8.01
N ILE A 130 29.38 11.61 -8.81
CA ILE A 130 29.20 11.79 -10.26
C ILE A 130 28.15 12.86 -10.58
N GLN A 131 27.12 13.01 -9.75
CA GLN A 131 26.07 14.02 -9.97
C GLN A 131 26.48 15.46 -9.62
N LYS A 132 27.62 15.64 -8.91
CA LYS A 132 28.12 16.96 -8.48
C LYS A 132 29.24 17.53 -9.36
N SER A 133 29.58 16.84 -10.46
CA SER A 133 30.52 17.27 -11.50
C SER A 133 29.78 17.64 -12.78
#